data_AF-A0A260ZZH6-F1
#
_entry.id   AF-A0A260ZZH6-F1
#
_cell.length_a   1.000
_cell.length_b   1.000
_cell.length_c   1.000
_cell.angle_alpha   90.00
_cell.angle_beta   90.00
_cell.angle_gamma   90.00
#
_symmetry.space_group_name_H-M   'P 1'
#
loop_
_entity.id
_entity.type
_entity.pdbx_description
1 polymer ?
#
loop_
_entity_poly.entity_id
_entity_poly.type
_entity_poly.pdbx_seq_one_letter_code
_entity_poly.pdbx_strand_id
1 'polypeptide(L)'
;MFDKSDYHGILSLGAIFRLISQHNFEYPKFYDKVYSLTNPALLYMSQKESILTLLDSFLSSTHIPTYIVASFLKRLSRCLLLAPIDAQEPILGLIRNLVIRHPNCSELVHRKLPLTLYDDPYDNEETDLHKTHALESSLWEMKLLQCHWNQSVRKRAHFVDKTLQKIESYVRFRCSDELFSVNMSKSFGGEDGEAEKYRKMQDGDEDDEGTGKPEPKKPRRKGFGKFAPKHEEKVIRAVGVNSEAPKGILDRHVPIIDVPTLWK
;
A
#
# COMPACT_ATOMS: atom_id res chain seq x y z
N MET A 1 -4.61 29.07 -15.99
CA MET A 1 -5.29 28.49 -14.80
C MET A 1 -4.59 27.21 -14.35
N PHE A 2 -4.25 26.33 -15.29
CA PHE A 2 -3.46 25.12 -15.03
C PHE A 2 -2.02 25.36 -14.55
N ASP A 3 -1.39 26.47 -14.95
CA ASP A 3 -0.04 26.82 -14.48
C ASP A 3 0.03 27.16 -13.00
N LYS A 4 -1.11 27.43 -12.35
CA LYS A 4 -1.17 27.63 -10.91
C LYS A 4 -1.22 26.26 -10.25
N SER A 5 -0.29 25.98 -9.34
CA SER A 5 -0.21 24.74 -8.54
C SER A 5 -1.33 24.60 -7.49
N ASP A 6 -2.45 25.31 -7.69
CA ASP A 6 -3.57 25.37 -6.76
C ASP A 6 -4.62 24.30 -7.08
N TYR A 7 -5.63 24.23 -6.22
CA TYR A 7 -6.90 23.50 -6.47
C TYR A 7 -7.46 23.70 -7.90
N HIS A 8 -7.33 24.91 -8.45
CA HIS A 8 -7.77 25.22 -9.80
C HIS A 8 -7.01 24.44 -10.89
N GLY A 9 -5.71 24.20 -10.69
CA GLY A 9 -4.90 23.41 -11.61
C GLY A 9 -5.34 21.95 -11.62
N ILE A 10 -5.67 21.42 -10.44
CA ILE A 10 -6.18 20.05 -10.27
C ILE A 10 -7.54 19.88 -10.96
N LEU A 11 -8.49 20.81 -10.78
CA LEU A 11 -9.78 20.76 -11.50
C LEU A 11 -9.62 20.89 -13.01
N SER A 12 -8.69 21.74 -13.44
CA SER A 12 -8.43 21.97 -14.88
C SER A 12 -7.84 20.73 -15.57
N LEU A 13 -7.19 19.83 -14.83
CA LEU A 13 -6.56 18.63 -15.37
C LEU A 13 -7.54 17.73 -16.13
N GLY A 14 -8.78 17.60 -15.65
CA GLY A 14 -9.83 16.83 -16.33
C GLY A 14 -10.23 17.44 -17.67
N ALA A 15 -10.33 18.77 -17.74
CA ALA A 15 -10.63 19.47 -18.99
C ALA A 15 -9.47 19.38 -19.99
N ILE A 16 -8.23 19.56 -19.51
CA ILE A 16 -7.02 19.46 -20.35
C ILE A 16 -6.86 18.04 -20.90
N PHE A 17 -7.11 17.00 -20.10
CA PHE A 17 -7.10 15.64 -20.59
C PHE A 17 -8.03 15.46 -21.79
N ARG A 18 -9.26 15.95 -21.65
CA ARG A 18 -10.25 15.84 -22.71
C ARG A 18 -9.80 16.57 -23.97
N LEU A 19 -9.15 17.73 -23.85
CA LEU A 19 -8.57 18.46 -24.98
C LEU A 19 -7.41 17.69 -25.63
N ILE A 20 -6.52 17.09 -24.84
CA ILE A 20 -5.41 16.27 -25.34
C ILE A 20 -5.96 15.05 -26.09
N SER A 21 -6.90 14.31 -25.49
CA SER A 21 -7.41 13.05 -26.05
C SER A 21 -8.37 13.24 -27.23
N GLN A 22 -9.22 14.27 -27.22
CA GLN A 22 -10.25 14.45 -28.26
C GLN A 22 -9.85 15.43 -29.35
N HIS A 23 -9.05 16.44 -28.99
CA HIS A 23 -8.70 17.55 -29.89
C HIS A 23 -7.20 17.59 -30.21
N ASN A 24 -6.44 16.58 -29.81
CA ASN A 24 -5.01 16.42 -30.08
C ASN A 24 -4.19 17.67 -29.66
N PHE A 25 -4.63 18.33 -28.59
CA PHE A 25 -3.99 19.53 -28.06
C PHE A 25 -2.66 19.16 -27.40
N GLU A 26 -1.58 19.83 -27.78
CA GLU A 26 -0.26 19.61 -27.19
C GLU A 26 0.01 20.64 -26.08
N TYR A 27 0.24 20.17 -24.86
CA TYR A 27 0.68 21.01 -23.75
C TYR A 27 2.16 20.73 -23.44
N PRO A 28 3.04 21.74 -23.45
CA PRO A 28 4.47 21.54 -23.23
C PRO A 28 4.74 21.04 -21.80
N LYS A 29 5.63 20.06 -21.65
CA LYS A 29 6.01 19.49 -20.34
C LYS A 29 4.81 19.08 -19.47
N PHE A 30 3.79 18.49 -20.11
CA PHE A 30 2.55 18.07 -19.44
C PHE A 30 2.81 17.18 -18.22
N TYR A 31 3.66 16.15 -18.36
CA TYR A 31 3.94 15.20 -17.28
C TYR A 31 4.64 15.85 -16.07
N ASP A 32 5.56 16.78 -16.30
CA ASP A 32 6.23 17.55 -15.23
C ASP A 32 5.21 18.32 -14.39
N LYS A 33 4.20 18.92 -15.05
CA LYS A 33 3.11 19.61 -14.35
C LYS A 33 2.21 18.66 -13.58
N VAL A 34 1.80 17.53 -14.18
CA VAL A 34 0.97 16.53 -13.48
C VAL A 34 1.71 15.96 -12.26
N TYR A 35 3.02 15.74 -12.39
CA TYR A 35 3.86 15.27 -11.30
C TYR A 35 3.94 16.29 -10.16
N SER A 36 4.18 17.56 -10.47
CA SER A 36 4.17 18.66 -9.49
C SER A 36 2.81 18.83 -8.79
N LEU A 37 1.70 18.53 -9.48
CA LEU A 37 0.35 18.54 -8.90
C LEU A 37 0.07 17.33 -7.99
N THR A 38 0.83 16.24 -8.13
CA THR A 38 0.64 15.00 -7.36
C THR A 38 1.23 15.15 -5.96
N ASN A 39 0.50 15.85 -5.09
CA ASN A 39 0.91 16.13 -3.70
C ASN A 39 0.08 15.32 -2.69
N PRO A 40 0.58 15.09 -1.46
CA PRO A 40 -0.20 14.44 -0.40
C PRO A 40 -1.55 15.14 -0.14
N ALA A 41 -1.59 16.47 -0.29
CA ALA A 41 -2.81 17.28 -0.16
C ALA A 41 -3.94 16.83 -1.12
N LEU A 42 -3.60 16.30 -2.29
CA LEU A 42 -4.57 15.80 -3.29
C LEU A 42 -5.44 14.67 -2.72
N LEU A 43 -4.87 13.86 -1.82
CA LEU A 43 -5.54 12.69 -1.25
C LEU A 43 -6.60 13.06 -0.19
N TYR A 44 -6.58 14.29 0.31
CA TYR A 44 -7.58 14.82 1.24
C TYR A 44 -8.74 15.53 0.53
N MET A 45 -8.64 15.75 -0.79
CA MET A 45 -9.68 16.46 -1.54
C MET A 45 -10.91 15.58 -1.75
N SER A 46 -12.09 16.21 -1.80
CA SER A 46 -13.35 15.51 -2.09
C SER A 46 -13.38 14.88 -3.48
N GLN A 47 -12.69 15.48 -4.46
CA GLN A 47 -12.65 15.02 -5.85
C GLN A 47 -11.53 14.00 -6.14
N LYS A 48 -10.87 13.45 -5.10
CA LYS A 48 -9.73 12.53 -5.23
C LYS A 48 -10.00 11.33 -6.14
N GLU A 49 -11.22 10.79 -6.15
CA GLU A 49 -11.59 9.64 -6.98
C GLU A 49 -11.51 9.97 -8.48
N SER A 50 -12.10 11.10 -8.87
CA SER A 50 -12.06 11.58 -10.26
C SER A 50 -10.64 11.88 -10.71
N ILE A 51 -9.79 12.37 -9.81
CA ILE A 51 -8.40 12.72 -10.15
C ILE A 51 -7.54 11.46 -10.26
N LEU A 52 -7.70 10.49 -9.36
CA LEU A 52 -6.94 9.24 -9.40
C LEU A 52 -7.35 8.34 -10.57
N THR A 53 -8.64 8.32 -10.93
CA THR A 53 -9.11 7.61 -12.15
C THR A 53 -8.58 8.26 -13.41
N LEU A 54 -8.53 9.59 -13.44
CA LEU A 54 -7.91 10.35 -14.52
C LEU A 54 -6.40 10.07 -14.61
N LEU A 55 -5.70 10.05 -13.47
CA LEU A 55 -4.29 9.68 -13.38
C LEU A 55 -4.02 8.25 -13.88
N ASP A 56 -4.88 7.29 -13.53
CA ASP A 56 -4.78 5.92 -14.04
C ASP A 56 -4.94 5.87 -15.57
N SER A 57 -5.89 6.64 -16.12
CA SER A 57 -6.09 6.73 -17.56
C SER A 57 -4.88 7.33 -18.28
N PHE A 58 -4.29 8.39 -17.71
CA PHE A 58 -3.06 8.97 -18.25
C PHE A 58 -1.91 7.98 -18.29
N LEU A 59 -1.63 7.31 -17.16
CA LEU A 59 -0.50 6.39 -17.02
C LEU A 59 -0.70 5.04 -17.73
N SER A 60 -1.92 4.78 -18.21
CA SER A 60 -2.24 3.65 -19.09
C SER A 60 -1.83 3.88 -20.55
N SER A 61 -1.47 5.11 -20.94
CA SER A 61 -1.08 5.40 -22.32
C SER A 61 0.20 4.65 -22.72
N THR A 62 0.20 4.11 -23.95
CA THR A 62 1.27 3.26 -24.48
C THR A 62 2.58 3.99 -24.80
N HIS A 63 2.52 5.31 -24.97
CA HIS A 63 3.67 6.13 -25.42
C HIS A 63 4.44 6.80 -24.27
N ILE A 64 4.28 6.32 -23.04
CA ILE A 64 4.96 6.91 -21.87
C ILE A 64 6.28 6.18 -21.62
N PRO A 65 7.41 6.91 -21.51
CA PRO A 65 8.68 6.30 -21.17
C PRO A 65 8.70 5.80 -19.72
N THR A 66 9.47 4.73 -19.48
CA THR A 66 9.48 4.02 -18.19
C THR A 66 9.91 4.91 -17.02
N TYR A 67 10.84 5.84 -17.21
CA TYR A 67 11.30 6.75 -16.12
C TYR A 67 10.17 7.66 -15.59
N ILE A 68 9.22 8.04 -16.45
CA ILE A 68 8.05 8.83 -16.05
C ILE A 68 7.17 7.99 -15.13
N VAL A 69 6.83 6.78 -15.56
CA VAL A 69 5.99 5.87 -14.79
C VAL A 69 6.65 5.54 -13.45
N ALA A 70 7.95 5.29 -13.43
CA ALA A 70 8.72 5.05 -12.21
C ALA A 70 8.67 6.24 -11.24
N SER A 71 8.82 7.47 -11.75
CA SER A 71 8.69 8.69 -10.94
C SER A 71 7.31 8.82 -10.33
N PHE A 72 6.25 8.61 -11.12
CA PHE A 72 4.87 8.63 -10.63
C PHE A 72 4.60 7.53 -9.60
N LEU A 73 5.07 6.30 -9.84
CA LEU A 73 4.97 5.20 -8.90
C LEU A 73 5.60 5.57 -7.56
N LYS A 74 6.78 6.20 -7.59
CA LYS A 74 7.49 6.59 -6.38
C LYS A 74 6.83 7.74 -5.64
N ARG A 75 6.42 8.79 -6.34
CA ARG A 75 5.65 9.90 -5.77
C ARG A 75 4.36 9.43 -5.12
N LEU A 76 3.60 8.56 -5.80
CA LEU A 76 2.39 7.97 -5.25
C LEU A 76 2.67 7.12 -4.02
N SER A 77 3.75 6.35 -4.02
CA SER A 77 4.16 5.52 -2.88
C SER A 77 4.55 6.35 -1.65
N ARG A 78 5.22 7.49 -1.84
CA ARG A 78 5.52 8.44 -0.75
C ARG A 78 4.26 9.14 -0.26
N CYS A 79 3.41 9.63 -1.16
CA CYS A 79 2.11 10.23 -0.81
C CYS A 79 1.22 9.26 -0.02
N LEU A 80 1.31 7.96 -0.31
CA LEU A 80 0.55 6.91 0.35
C LEU A 80 0.83 6.79 1.85
N LEU A 81 2.05 7.13 2.30
CA LEU A 81 2.41 7.08 3.72
C LEU A 81 1.69 8.13 4.56
N LEU A 82 1.36 9.27 3.94
CA LEU A 82 0.62 10.36 4.57
C LEU A 82 -0.88 10.28 4.28
N ALA A 83 -1.31 9.38 3.39
CA ALA A 83 -2.67 9.33 2.89
C ALA A 83 -3.69 8.90 3.95
N PRO A 84 -4.94 9.40 3.89
CA PRO A 84 -6.05 8.84 4.66
C PRO A 84 -6.40 7.45 4.15
N ILE A 85 -6.98 6.63 5.02
CA ILE A 85 -7.26 5.22 4.75
C ILE A 85 -8.21 4.95 3.57
N ASP A 86 -9.13 5.89 3.32
CA ASP A 86 -10.04 5.91 2.17
C ASP A 86 -9.24 5.89 0.85
N ALA A 87 -8.19 6.70 0.75
CA ALA A 87 -7.35 6.79 -0.44
C ALA A 87 -6.27 5.70 -0.52
N GLN A 88 -5.90 5.08 0.60
CA GLN A 88 -4.79 4.11 0.63
C GLN A 88 -5.08 2.84 -0.18
N GLU A 89 -6.27 2.26 -0.03
CA GLU A 89 -6.63 1.02 -0.75
C GLU A 89 -6.69 1.22 -2.28
N PRO A 90 -7.33 2.28 -2.81
CA PRO A 90 -7.33 2.58 -4.24
C PRO A 90 -5.92 2.78 -4.82
N ILE A 91 -5.08 3.57 -4.15
CA ILE A 91 -3.72 3.89 -4.65
C ILE A 91 -2.85 2.64 -4.68
N LEU A 92 -2.94 1.75 -3.69
CA LEU A 92 -2.26 0.45 -3.72
C LEU A 92 -2.69 -0.40 -4.91
N GLY A 93 -3.99 -0.40 -5.23
CA GLY A 93 -4.52 -1.07 -6.42
C GLY A 93 -3.95 -0.47 -7.70
N LEU A 94 -3.90 0.86 -7.79
CA LEU A 94 -3.35 1.58 -8.94
C LEU A 94 -1.84 1.31 -9.11
N ILE A 95 -1.04 1.39 -8.04
CA ILE A 95 0.39 1.06 -8.07
C ILE A 95 0.60 -0.37 -8.59
N ARG A 96 -0.17 -1.34 -8.08
CA ARG A 96 -0.11 -2.72 -8.57
C ARG A 96 -0.44 -2.81 -10.05
N ASN A 97 -1.50 -2.15 -10.51
CA ASN A 97 -1.92 -2.19 -11.91
C ASN A 97 -0.85 -1.56 -12.82
N LEU A 98 -0.25 -0.44 -12.42
CA LEU A 98 0.83 0.19 -13.18
C LEU A 98 2.06 -0.71 -13.32
N VAL A 99 2.44 -1.43 -12.26
CA VAL A 99 3.55 -2.41 -12.34
C VAL A 99 3.21 -3.58 -13.26
N ILE A 100 1.94 -4.00 -13.32
CA ILE A 100 1.49 -5.05 -14.25
C ILE A 100 1.55 -4.57 -15.70
N ARG A 101 1.15 -3.31 -15.97
CA ARG A 101 1.17 -2.72 -17.32
C ARG A 101 2.58 -2.46 -17.83
N HIS A 102 3.48 -2.02 -16.95
CA HIS A 102 4.84 -1.61 -17.28
C HIS A 102 5.87 -2.57 -16.65
N PRO A 103 6.23 -3.69 -17.30
CA PRO A 103 7.10 -4.71 -16.71
C PRO A 103 8.51 -4.20 -16.39
N ASN A 104 8.98 -3.16 -17.08
CA ASN A 104 10.27 -2.52 -16.78
C ASN A 104 10.26 -1.83 -15.40
N CYS A 105 9.10 -1.43 -14.87
CA CYS A 105 8.97 -0.91 -13.51
C CYS A 105 8.98 -2.01 -12.43
N SER A 106 8.96 -3.29 -12.83
CA SER A 106 9.07 -4.43 -11.90
C SER A 106 10.42 -4.44 -11.15
N GLU A 107 11.46 -3.82 -11.73
CA GLU A 107 12.77 -3.65 -11.08
C GLU A 107 12.70 -2.83 -9.79
N LEU A 108 11.68 -1.98 -9.62
CA LEU A 108 11.42 -1.23 -8.39
C LEU A 108 10.90 -2.12 -7.26
N VAL A 109 10.24 -3.23 -7.59
CA VAL A 109 9.69 -4.21 -6.66
C VAL A 109 10.73 -5.27 -6.34
N HIS A 110 11.37 -5.81 -7.37
CA HIS A 110 12.36 -6.86 -7.24
C HIS A 110 13.51 -6.69 -8.23
N ARG A 111 14.71 -6.48 -7.69
CA ARG A 111 15.96 -6.46 -8.47
C ARG A 111 16.57 -7.85 -8.50
N LYS A 112 16.90 -8.33 -9.70
CA LYS A 112 17.62 -9.61 -9.89
C LYS A 112 19.03 -9.54 -9.31
N LEU A 113 19.67 -8.37 -9.42
CA LEU A 113 20.97 -8.10 -8.85
C LEU A 113 20.78 -7.14 -7.67
N PRO A 114 20.85 -7.64 -6.42
CA PRO A 114 20.71 -6.80 -5.24
C PRO A 114 21.92 -5.88 -5.14
N LEU A 115 21.69 -4.57 -5.24
CA LEU A 115 22.68 -3.55 -4.95
C LEU A 115 22.49 -3.08 -3.50
N THR A 116 23.56 -3.09 -2.70
CA THR A 116 23.55 -2.48 -1.37
C THR A 116 23.58 -0.96 -1.53
N LEU A 117 22.43 -0.32 -1.33
CA LEU A 117 22.30 1.13 -1.31
C LEU A 117 22.46 1.63 0.13
N TYR A 118 23.28 2.67 0.32
CA TYR A 118 23.42 3.35 1.61
C TYR A 118 22.20 4.26 1.87
N ASP A 119 21.71 4.92 0.82
CA ASP A 119 20.54 5.80 0.86
C ASP A 119 19.66 5.61 -0.39
N ASP A 120 18.41 6.08 -0.32
CA ASP A 120 17.48 6.08 -1.45
C ASP A 120 17.90 7.17 -2.47
N PRO A 121 18.25 6.83 -3.72
CA PRO A 121 18.63 7.83 -4.72
C PRO A 121 17.46 8.69 -5.22
N TYR A 122 16.21 8.35 -4.87
CA TYR A 122 15.04 9.10 -5.32
C TYR A 122 14.89 10.46 -4.62
N ASP A 123 14.89 11.54 -5.41
CA ASP A 123 14.57 12.89 -4.93
C ASP A 123 13.07 13.18 -5.10
N ASN A 124 12.41 13.48 -3.98
CA ASN A 124 10.99 13.82 -3.95
C ASN A 124 10.73 15.28 -4.31
N GLU A 125 11.64 16.20 -4.07
CA GLU A 125 11.39 17.65 -4.28
C GLU A 125 11.66 18.08 -5.73
N GLU A 126 12.39 17.25 -6.48
CA GLU A 126 12.69 17.50 -7.89
C GLU A 126 11.42 17.46 -8.75
N THR A 127 11.26 18.46 -9.62
CA THR A 127 10.08 18.61 -10.50
C THR A 127 10.31 18.02 -11.89
N ASP A 128 11.56 17.99 -12.35
CA ASP A 128 11.93 17.42 -13.64
C ASP A 128 11.96 15.88 -13.52
N LEU A 129 11.07 15.16 -14.22
CA LEU A 129 10.98 13.70 -14.12
C LEU A 129 12.25 12.97 -14.59
N HIS A 130 13.09 13.64 -15.36
CA HIS A 130 14.39 13.10 -15.81
C HIS A 130 15.43 13.02 -14.68
N LYS A 131 15.31 13.84 -13.64
CA LYS A 131 16.30 14.00 -12.57
C LYS A 131 15.88 13.37 -11.24
N THR A 132 14.70 12.77 -11.18
CA THR A 132 14.19 12.14 -9.95
C THR A 132 14.93 10.87 -9.56
N HIS A 133 15.69 10.24 -10.48
CA HIS A 133 16.38 8.96 -10.29
C HIS A 133 15.47 7.83 -9.75
N ALA A 134 14.16 7.88 -10.06
CA ALA A 134 13.19 6.94 -9.50
C ALA A 134 13.44 5.47 -9.88
N LEU A 135 14.00 5.19 -11.06
CA LEU A 135 14.36 3.82 -11.49
C LEU A 135 15.48 3.21 -10.65
N GLU A 136 16.38 4.04 -10.14
CA GLU A 136 17.50 3.64 -9.29
C GLU A 136 17.07 3.42 -7.83
N SER A 137 15.80 3.69 -7.50
CA SER A 137 15.17 3.45 -6.20
C SER A 137 14.37 2.13 -6.13
N SER A 138 13.85 1.79 -4.96
CA SER A 138 13.04 0.58 -4.71
C SER A 138 11.86 0.89 -3.80
N LEU A 139 10.70 0.25 -4.01
CA LEU A 139 9.40 0.58 -3.38
C LEU A 139 9.27 0.10 -1.93
N TRP A 140 10.12 0.60 -1.03
CA TRP A 140 10.13 0.23 0.39
C TRP A 140 8.86 0.66 1.14
N GLU A 141 8.17 1.69 0.65
CA GLU A 141 6.91 2.17 1.23
C GLU A 141 5.83 1.08 1.22
N MET A 142 5.83 0.22 0.19
CA MET A 142 4.92 -0.92 0.12
C MET A 142 5.21 -1.93 1.23
N LYS A 143 6.48 -2.15 1.55
CA LYS A 143 6.89 -3.06 2.64
C LYS A 143 6.41 -2.52 3.99
N LEU A 144 6.53 -1.21 4.21
CA LEU A 144 6.03 -0.57 5.42
C LEU A 144 4.51 -0.73 5.59
N LEU A 145 3.75 -0.60 4.49
CA LEU A 145 2.29 -0.75 4.52
C LEU A 145 1.79 -2.18 4.75
N GLN A 146 2.67 -3.20 4.63
CA GLN A 146 2.33 -4.55 5.07
C GLN A 146 2.09 -4.61 6.59
N CYS A 147 2.65 -3.68 7.37
CA CYS A 147 2.43 -3.58 8.80
C CYS A 147 1.27 -2.64 9.17
N HIS A 148 0.48 -2.16 8.20
CA HIS A 148 -0.63 -1.23 8.46
C HIS A 148 -1.71 -1.86 9.34
N TRP A 149 -2.35 -1.07 10.22
CA TRP A 149 -3.35 -1.56 11.19
C TRP A 149 -4.57 -2.19 10.51
N ASN A 150 -5.04 -1.59 9.41
CA ASN A 150 -6.18 -2.10 8.66
C ASN A 150 -5.76 -3.30 7.78
N GLN A 151 -6.43 -4.42 8.02
CA GLN A 151 -6.20 -5.69 7.33
C GLN A 151 -6.44 -5.62 5.81
N SER A 152 -7.37 -4.80 5.32
CA SER A 152 -7.63 -4.64 3.89
C SER A 152 -6.41 -4.03 3.18
N VAL A 153 -5.86 -2.96 3.74
CA VAL A 153 -4.66 -2.27 3.23
C VAL A 153 -3.45 -3.21 3.27
N ARG A 154 -3.24 -3.89 4.41
CA ARG A 154 -2.19 -4.90 4.58
C ARG A 154 -2.25 -5.99 3.51
N LYS A 155 -3.44 -6.57 3.28
CA LYS A 155 -3.65 -7.62 2.28
C LYS A 155 -3.33 -7.13 0.86
N ARG A 156 -3.64 -5.86 0.55
CA ARG A 156 -3.33 -5.25 -0.74
C ARG A 156 -1.83 -5.03 -0.89
N ALA A 157 -1.15 -4.47 0.10
CA ALA A 157 0.30 -4.19 0.07
C ALA A 157 1.18 -5.44 -0.06
N HIS A 158 0.67 -6.60 0.36
CA HIS A 158 1.39 -7.88 0.27
C HIS A 158 1.54 -8.42 -1.17
N PHE A 159 1.10 -7.68 -2.20
CA PHE A 159 1.35 -8.05 -3.59
C PHE A 159 2.85 -8.05 -3.95
N VAL A 160 3.66 -7.27 -3.23
CA VAL A 160 5.13 -7.14 -3.44
C VAL A 160 5.88 -8.43 -3.12
N ASP A 161 5.42 -9.19 -2.13
CA ASP A 161 6.07 -10.45 -1.72
C ASP A 161 5.62 -11.64 -2.59
N LYS A 162 4.55 -11.46 -3.37
CA LYS A 162 3.93 -12.50 -4.20
C LYS A 162 4.32 -12.33 -5.66
N THR A 163 4.25 -13.41 -6.42
CA THR A 163 4.38 -13.32 -7.88
C THR A 163 3.24 -12.46 -8.43
N LEU A 164 3.61 -11.48 -9.25
CA LEU A 164 2.66 -10.57 -9.87
C LEU A 164 1.72 -11.36 -10.80
N GLN A 165 0.42 -11.32 -10.49
CA GLN A 165 -0.60 -11.88 -11.37
C GLN A 165 -0.71 -11.01 -12.62
N LYS A 166 -0.97 -11.64 -13.78
CA LYS A 166 -1.12 -10.93 -15.07
C LYS A 166 -2.41 -10.12 -15.20
N ILE A 167 -3.36 -10.30 -14.28
CA ILE A 167 -4.69 -9.68 -14.35
C ILE A 167 -4.73 -8.49 -13.40
N GLU A 168 -5.16 -7.34 -13.91
CA GLU A 168 -5.35 -6.12 -13.14
C GLU A 168 -6.45 -6.28 -12.08
N SER A 169 -6.27 -5.58 -10.96
CA SER A 169 -7.26 -5.53 -9.91
C SER A 169 -8.15 -4.30 -10.04
N TYR A 170 -9.46 -4.47 -9.81
CA TYR A 170 -10.37 -3.34 -9.77
C TYR A 170 -10.04 -2.39 -8.61
N VAL A 171 -9.90 -1.11 -8.93
CA VAL A 171 -9.67 -0.03 -7.97
C VAL A 171 -11.01 0.37 -7.37
N ARG A 172 -11.24 0.04 -6.10
CA ARG A 172 -12.48 0.37 -5.39
C ARG A 172 -12.27 1.57 -4.47
N PHE A 173 -12.91 2.69 -4.78
CA PHE A 173 -13.02 3.84 -3.87
C PHE A 173 -14.12 3.59 -2.85
N ARG A 174 -13.90 4.03 -1.60
CA ARG A 174 -14.84 3.88 -0.48
C ARG A 174 -14.71 5.07 0.45
N CYS A 175 -15.82 5.76 0.72
CA CYS A 175 -15.84 6.80 1.73
C CYS A 175 -15.39 6.25 3.10
N SER A 176 -14.78 7.14 3.90
CA SER A 176 -14.34 6.81 5.27
C SER A 176 -15.44 6.15 6.11
N ASP A 177 -16.68 6.64 6.02
CA ASP A 177 -17.82 6.12 6.78
C ASP A 177 -18.22 4.70 6.36
N GLU A 178 -18.15 4.39 5.05
CA GLU A 178 -18.37 3.04 4.54
C GLU A 178 -17.28 2.11 5.06
N LEU A 179 -16.02 2.56 5.03
CA LEU A 179 -14.88 1.78 5.51
C LEU A 179 -14.96 1.51 7.01
N PHE A 180 -15.40 2.50 7.79
CA PHE A 180 -15.67 2.36 9.21
C PHE A 180 -16.81 1.37 9.46
N SER A 181 -17.93 1.51 8.76
CA SER A 181 -19.09 0.60 8.87
C SER A 181 -18.72 -0.84 8.51
N VAL A 182 -17.89 -1.04 7.48
CA VAL A 182 -17.37 -2.36 7.08
C VAL A 182 -16.42 -2.92 8.13
N ASN A 183 -15.62 -2.07 8.77
CA ASN A 183 -14.75 -2.52 9.85
C ASN A 183 -15.53 -2.85 11.13
N MET A 184 -16.58 -2.10 11.44
CA MET A 184 -17.44 -2.30 12.61
C MET A 184 -18.36 -3.52 12.46
N SER A 185 -18.82 -3.81 11.23
CA SER A 185 -19.63 -4.99 10.93
C SER A 185 -18.80 -6.28 10.86
N LYS A 186 -17.47 -6.20 10.80
CA LYS A 186 -16.62 -7.38 10.99
C LYS A 186 -16.69 -7.79 12.46
N SER A 187 -17.13 -9.01 12.70
CA SER A 187 -17.08 -9.60 14.04
C SER A 187 -15.66 -9.52 14.59
N PHE A 188 -15.48 -8.79 15.69
CA PHE A 188 -14.27 -8.88 16.50
C PHE A 188 -14.16 -10.31 17.04
N GLY A 189 -13.03 -10.98 16.78
CA GLY A 189 -12.80 -12.36 17.23
C GLY A 189 -13.62 -13.41 16.50
N GLY A 190 -13.60 -13.43 15.16
CA GLY A 190 -14.12 -14.59 14.44
C GLY A 190 -13.32 -15.84 14.79
N GLU A 191 -13.94 -16.84 15.45
CA GLU A 191 -13.49 -18.21 15.83
C GLU A 191 -12.05 -18.42 16.37
N ASP A 192 -11.20 -17.40 16.37
CA ASP A 192 -9.88 -17.36 16.97
C ASP A 192 -10.07 -16.72 18.35
N GLY A 193 -10.08 -17.58 19.38
CA GLY A 193 -10.54 -17.34 20.76
C GLY A 193 -9.83 -16.27 21.59
N GLU A 194 -9.34 -15.19 21.00
CA GLU A 194 -8.77 -14.06 21.74
C GLU A 194 -9.85 -13.10 22.26
N ALA A 195 -10.95 -12.88 21.52
CA ALA A 195 -12.02 -11.98 22.00
C ALA A 195 -12.74 -12.51 23.25
N GLU A 196 -12.92 -13.83 23.37
CA GLU A 196 -13.42 -14.46 24.61
C GLU A 196 -12.43 -14.30 25.78
N LYS A 197 -11.12 -14.34 25.50
CA LYS A 197 -10.07 -14.17 26.51
C LYS A 197 -10.09 -12.78 27.12
N TYR A 198 -10.25 -11.73 26.31
CA TYR A 198 -10.35 -10.36 26.82
C TYR A 198 -11.68 -10.08 27.53
N ARG A 199 -12.80 -10.65 27.06
CA ARG A 199 -14.09 -10.59 27.80
C ARG A 199 -13.99 -11.21 29.19
N LYS A 200 -13.43 -12.43 29.29
CA LYS A 200 -13.18 -13.09 30.58
C LYS A 200 -12.27 -12.31 31.52
N MET A 201 -11.34 -11.53 30.97
CA MET A 201 -10.42 -10.71 31.76
C MET A 201 -11.08 -9.40 32.22
N GLN A 202 -12.15 -8.98 31.57
CA GLN A 202 -12.92 -7.79 31.93
C GLN A 202 -14.05 -8.10 32.93
N ASP A 203 -14.55 -9.36 32.92
CA ASP A 203 -15.59 -9.86 33.82
C ASP A 203 -15.04 -10.48 35.12
N GLY A 204 -13.72 -10.42 35.35
CA GLY A 204 -13.09 -11.03 36.52
C GLY A 204 -12.81 -10.02 37.63
N ASP A 205 -13.83 -9.69 38.44
CA ASP A 205 -13.67 -9.16 39.81
C ASP A 205 -14.98 -9.18 40.63
N GLU A 206 -15.76 -10.27 40.55
CA GLU A 206 -16.75 -10.60 41.60
C GLU A 206 -16.69 -12.10 41.91
N ASP A 207 -15.94 -12.44 42.97
CA ASP A 207 -16.00 -13.75 43.61
C ASP A 207 -17.35 -13.90 44.35
N ASP A 208 -18.17 -14.89 43.98
CA ASP A 208 -18.96 -15.61 44.97
C ASP A 208 -19.18 -17.07 44.57
N GLU A 209 -19.07 -17.94 45.58
CA GLU A 209 -19.09 -19.40 45.47
C GLU A 209 -20.44 -19.93 44.97
N GLY A 210 -20.42 -20.89 44.03
CA GLY A 210 -21.66 -21.54 43.58
C GLY A 210 -21.44 -22.73 42.67
N THR A 211 -21.51 -23.93 43.25
CA THR A 211 -21.53 -25.23 42.59
C THR A 211 -22.41 -25.30 41.33
N GLY A 212 -21.83 -25.65 40.17
CA GLY A 212 -22.60 -25.94 38.95
C GLY A 212 -21.77 -26.68 37.89
N LYS A 213 -22.17 -27.91 37.54
CA LYS A 213 -21.52 -28.78 36.55
C LYS A 213 -21.42 -28.12 35.15
N PRO A 214 -20.37 -28.40 34.35
CA PRO A 214 -20.32 -27.96 32.96
C PRO A 214 -21.39 -28.68 32.11
N GLU A 215 -22.26 -27.92 31.45
CA GLU A 215 -23.25 -28.45 30.51
C GLU A 215 -22.58 -29.08 29.26
N PRO A 216 -23.12 -30.17 28.70
CA PRO A 216 -22.52 -30.84 27.55
C PRO A 216 -22.77 -30.08 26.24
N LYS A 217 -21.69 -29.89 25.46
CA LYS A 217 -21.74 -29.37 24.09
C LYS A 217 -22.61 -30.27 23.20
N LYS A 218 -23.66 -29.71 22.59
CA LYS A 218 -24.47 -30.41 21.57
C LYS A 218 -23.63 -30.67 20.30
N PRO A 219 -23.63 -31.89 19.73
CA PRO A 219 -22.93 -32.16 18.48
C PRO A 219 -23.66 -31.54 17.29
N ARG A 220 -22.94 -30.78 16.45
CA ARG A 220 -23.47 -30.19 15.21
C ARG A 220 -23.77 -31.30 14.19
N ARG A 221 -25.01 -31.35 13.72
CA ARG A 221 -25.43 -32.17 12.55
C ARG A 221 -24.66 -31.69 11.31
N LYS A 222 -23.84 -32.56 10.71
CA LYS A 222 -23.27 -32.36 9.36
C LYS A 222 -24.40 -32.51 8.33
N GLY A 223 -24.87 -31.39 7.79
CA GLY A 223 -25.68 -31.40 6.57
C GLY A 223 -24.80 -31.76 5.38
N PHE A 224 -25.08 -32.90 4.74
CA PHE A 224 -24.45 -33.31 3.49
C PHE A 224 -24.90 -32.37 2.35
N GLY A 225 -24.07 -31.37 2.05
CA GLY A 225 -24.10 -30.63 0.79
C GLY A 225 -22.84 -30.95 0.01
N LYS A 226 -22.99 -31.55 -1.18
CA LYS A 226 -21.87 -31.87 -2.07
C LYS A 226 -21.26 -30.57 -2.63
N PHE A 227 -20.24 -30.04 -1.96
CA PHE A 227 -19.36 -29.01 -2.52
C PHE A 227 -17.93 -29.51 -2.45
N ALA A 228 -17.18 -29.30 -3.53
CA ALA A 228 -15.80 -29.73 -3.70
C ALA A 228 -14.91 -29.28 -2.52
N PRO A 229 -13.94 -30.10 -2.07
CA PRO A 229 -13.07 -29.73 -0.97
C PRO A 229 -12.27 -28.47 -1.36
N LYS A 230 -12.29 -27.46 -0.49
CA LYS A 230 -11.42 -26.29 -0.61
C LYS A 230 -9.97 -26.78 -0.63
N HIS A 231 -9.21 -26.34 -1.63
CA HIS A 231 -7.78 -26.57 -1.71
C HIS A 231 -7.13 -25.88 -0.49
N GLU A 232 -6.70 -26.65 0.50
CA GLU A 232 -5.90 -26.15 1.61
C GLU A 232 -4.50 -25.85 1.07
N GLU A 233 -4.28 -24.63 0.56
CA GLU A 233 -2.92 -24.11 0.42
C GLU A 233 -2.34 -23.98 1.83
N LYS A 234 -1.42 -24.88 2.18
CA LYS A 234 -0.52 -24.69 3.31
C LYS A 234 0.24 -23.39 3.08
N VAL A 235 -0.18 -22.32 3.76
CA VAL A 235 0.60 -21.10 3.89
C VAL A 235 1.83 -21.45 4.73
N ILE A 236 2.90 -21.87 4.06
CA ILE A 236 4.23 -21.91 4.66
C ILE A 236 4.58 -20.44 4.89
N ARG A 237 4.37 -19.94 6.11
CA ARG A 237 4.98 -18.68 6.53
C ARG A 237 6.48 -18.90 6.40
N ALA A 238 7.14 -18.17 5.50
CA ALA A 238 8.59 -18.11 5.48
C ALA A 238 9.03 -17.62 6.86
N VAL A 239 9.61 -18.53 7.65
CA VAL A 239 10.30 -18.17 8.88
C VAL A 239 11.53 -17.40 8.41
N GLY A 240 11.63 -16.13 8.78
CA GLY A 240 12.84 -15.35 8.54
C GLY A 240 14.02 -16.11 9.13
N VAL A 241 15.03 -16.39 8.30
CA VAL A 241 16.21 -17.19 8.65
C VAL A 241 17.14 -16.50 9.67
N ASN A 242 16.72 -15.38 10.24
CA ASN A 242 17.41 -14.70 11.31
C ASN A 242 16.61 -14.91 12.60
N SER A 243 16.93 -15.99 13.29
CA SER A 243 16.35 -16.40 14.58
C SER A 243 16.88 -15.57 15.76
N GLU A 244 17.14 -14.29 15.55
CA GLU A 244 17.50 -13.37 16.63
C GLU A 244 16.53 -12.19 16.65
N ALA A 245 15.95 -11.94 17.83
CA ALA A 245 15.13 -10.77 18.06
C ALA A 245 15.94 -9.49 17.79
N PRO A 246 15.35 -8.44 17.19
CA PRO A 246 16.07 -7.20 16.95
C PRO A 246 16.51 -6.60 18.29
N LYS A 247 17.83 -6.60 18.54
CA LYS A 247 18.42 -5.98 19.74
C LYS A 247 18.21 -4.46 19.69
N GLY A 248 17.78 -3.90 20.82
CA GLY A 248 17.60 -2.46 20.99
C GLY A 248 18.90 -1.70 20.77
N ILE A 249 18.80 -0.40 20.48
CA ILE A 249 19.95 0.48 20.19
C ILE A 249 21.05 0.41 21.26
N LEU A 250 20.69 0.12 22.51
CA LEU A 250 21.61 0.04 23.65
C LEU A 250 22.35 -1.30 23.75
N ASP A 251 21.83 -2.37 23.15
CA ASP A 251 22.42 -3.73 23.17
C ASP A 251 23.32 -4.02 21.94
N ARG A 252 23.50 -3.03 21.07
CA ARG A 252 24.40 -3.12 19.91
C ARG A 252 25.84 -2.89 20.37
N HIS A 253 26.49 -3.92 20.90
CA HIS A 253 27.96 -3.93 20.98
C HIS A 253 28.55 -4.13 19.58
N VAL A 254 28.84 -3.01 18.90
CA VAL A 254 29.69 -3.03 17.72
C VAL A 254 31.13 -3.28 18.19
N PRO A 255 31.84 -4.31 17.70
CA PRO A 255 33.25 -4.49 18.01
C PRO A 255 34.03 -3.23 17.56
N ILE A 256 34.84 -2.68 18.47
CA ILE A 256 35.54 -1.38 18.38
C ILE A 256 36.57 -1.30 17.20
N ILE A 257 36.63 -2.31 16.34
CA ILE A 257 37.62 -2.43 15.26
C ILE A 257 37.16 -1.72 13.97
N ASP A 258 35.86 -1.55 13.75
CA ASP A 258 35.31 -0.97 12.49
C ASP A 258 34.82 0.48 12.64
N VAL A 259 35.41 1.28 13.52
CA VAL A 259 35.19 2.73 13.53
C VAL A 259 36.36 3.39 12.79
N PRO A 260 36.20 3.84 11.52
CA PRO A 260 37.18 4.73 10.91
C PRO A 260 37.29 5.98 11.79
N THR A 261 38.51 6.25 12.23
CA THR A 261 38.90 7.47 12.93
C THR A 261 38.44 8.71 12.17
N LEU A 262 37.32 9.30 12.60
CA LEU A 262 36.76 10.53 12.06
C LEU A 262 36.80 11.71 13.05
N TRP A 263 37.74 11.67 14.00
CA TRP A 263 38.19 12.83 14.76
C TRP A 263 39.68 12.71 15.08
N LYS A 264 40.50 12.94 14.05
CA LYS A 264 41.82 13.58 14.12
C LYS A 264 42.00 14.43 12.86
#